data_AF-A0A2H5BCH0-F1
#
_entry.id   AF-A0A2H5BCH0-F1
#
_cell.length_a   1.000
_cell.length_b   1.000
_cell.length_c   1.000
_cell.angle_alpha   90.00
_cell.angle_beta   90.00
_cell.angle_gamma   90.00
#
_symmetry.space_group_name_H-M   'P 1'
#
loop_
_entity.id
_entity.type
_entity.pdbx_description
1 polymer ?
#
loop_
_entity_poly.entity_id
_entity_poly.type
_entity_poly.pdbx_seq_one_letter_code
_entity_poly.pdbx_strand_id
1 'polypeptide(L)'
;MSGARAMIETAQSYLGYREGANNRNRFSTELGRPAEPWCADFVSAVARESGNGGVFPNTASCGTARAWFDQRGRLSVYPAVGAQVLFGTPDNPYGAGGEHTGICIGYDADTLTVIAGNTNDDGSPQGDGVYQRVYQRRSAYVDSYGYPDYPEGLVCADPAWRGRRGVTYFGQEAGVDDLPAAGFTIPGQGRHPVVIDGRPYGPGASGPHLATLRVMLAAAGCSTPTGTPADPGPDWTAADTESFRRYQLLLGDSGPEADGIPGPRQLHDLERDYGGRRYTVQPGDTLPGLAAEFNTTADLLAQANELTPDEPLTPGQVLRILR
;
A
#
# COMPACT_ATOMS: atom_id res chain seq x y z
N MET A 1 17.07 12.50 4.04
CA MET A 1 16.46 12.50 2.70
C MET A 1 14.99 12.85 2.90
N SER A 2 14.38 13.70 2.08
CA SER A 2 12.94 14.01 2.11
C SER A 2 12.14 12.95 1.35
N GLY A 3 10.82 12.90 1.53
CA GLY A 3 9.94 11.90 0.92
C GLY A 3 8.90 11.33 1.89
N ALA A 4 7.97 10.52 1.38
CA ALA A 4 6.92 9.84 2.14
C ALA A 4 7.52 8.90 3.19
N ARG A 5 8.56 8.14 2.83
CA ARG A 5 9.21 7.21 3.76
C ARG A 5 9.84 7.95 4.94
N ALA A 6 10.56 9.04 4.66
CA ALA A 6 11.14 9.89 5.70
C ALA A 6 10.08 10.54 6.59
N MET A 7 8.95 10.99 6.00
CA MET A 7 7.82 11.53 6.76
C MET A 7 7.30 10.51 7.79
N ILE A 8 7.10 9.27 7.33
CA ILE A 8 6.53 8.19 8.14
C ILE A 8 7.53 7.71 9.19
N GLU A 9 8.80 7.48 8.84
CA GLU A 9 9.84 7.06 9.79
C GLU A 9 10.05 8.11 10.91
N THR A 10 10.02 9.40 10.57
CA THR A 10 10.07 10.47 11.58
C THR A 10 8.84 10.42 12.49
N ALA A 11 7.63 10.26 11.94
CA ALA A 11 6.42 10.12 12.74
C ALA A 11 6.46 8.89 13.68
N GLN A 12 6.92 7.75 13.16
CA GLN A 12 7.07 6.50 13.91
C GLN A 12 8.03 6.63 15.09
N SER A 13 9.10 7.41 14.93
CA SER A 13 10.06 7.67 16.01
C SER A 13 9.44 8.35 17.24
N TYR A 14 8.25 8.95 17.09
CA TYR A 14 7.51 9.60 18.16
C TYR A 14 6.44 8.74 18.81
N LEU A 15 6.20 7.50 18.35
CA LEU A 15 5.22 6.63 19.00
C LEU A 15 5.52 6.45 20.49
N GLY A 16 4.50 6.69 21.33
CA GLY A 16 4.64 6.66 22.78
C GLY A 16 5.13 7.96 23.42
N TYR A 17 5.41 9.01 22.64
CA TYR A 17 5.59 10.36 23.17
C TYR A 17 4.34 10.80 23.95
N ARG A 18 4.54 11.40 25.12
CA ARG A 18 3.47 11.95 25.95
C ARG A 18 3.66 13.45 26.16
N GLU A 19 2.57 14.20 26.11
CA GLU A 19 2.59 15.62 26.43
C GLU A 19 2.77 15.88 27.93
N GLY A 20 3.21 17.09 28.26
CA GLY A 20 3.17 17.63 29.62
C GLY A 20 1.84 18.34 29.90
N ALA A 21 1.64 18.72 31.16
CA ALA A 21 0.40 19.36 31.62
C ALA A 21 -0.02 20.58 30.76
N ASN A 22 -1.33 20.71 30.53
CA ASN A 22 -1.97 21.78 29.76
C ASN A 22 -1.46 21.84 28.31
N ASN A 23 -1.49 20.72 27.56
CA ASN A 23 -1.05 20.61 26.17
C ASN A 23 0.43 20.98 25.92
N ARG A 24 1.28 20.99 26.95
CA ARG A 24 2.68 21.36 26.79
C ARG A 24 3.42 20.26 26.02
N ASN A 25 3.73 20.53 24.77
CA ASN A 25 4.35 19.55 23.89
C ASN A 25 5.54 20.16 23.14
N ARG A 26 6.44 19.29 22.68
CA ARG A 26 7.64 19.71 21.94
C ARG A 26 7.31 20.30 20.58
N PHE A 27 6.29 19.80 19.90
CA PHE A 27 5.99 20.14 18.51
C PHE A 27 5.54 21.60 18.39
N SER A 28 4.61 22.05 19.25
CA SER A 28 4.24 23.46 19.35
C SER A 28 5.42 24.34 19.74
N THR A 29 6.21 23.92 20.74
CA THR A 29 7.40 24.66 21.23
C THR A 29 8.42 24.88 20.12
N GLU A 30 8.72 23.84 19.37
CA GLU A 30 9.68 23.85 18.25
C GLU A 30 9.24 24.70 17.06
N LEU A 31 7.93 24.90 16.91
CA LEU A 31 7.32 25.79 15.91
C LEU A 31 7.09 27.20 16.44
N GLY A 32 7.44 27.48 17.71
CA GLY A 32 7.26 28.78 18.35
C GLY A 32 5.78 29.12 18.65
N ARG A 33 4.95 28.09 18.89
CA ARG A 33 3.50 28.20 19.13
C ARG A 33 3.14 27.97 20.60
N PRO A 34 2.02 28.53 21.09
CA PRO A 34 1.53 28.27 22.44
C PRO A 34 1.12 26.80 22.63
N ALA A 35 1.02 26.37 23.89
CA ALA A 35 0.54 25.05 24.26
C ALA A 35 -0.99 24.96 24.10
N GLU A 36 -1.43 24.41 22.97
CA GLU A 36 -2.81 24.24 22.52
C GLU A 36 -2.98 22.82 21.93
N PRO A 37 -4.19 22.38 21.53
CA PRO A 37 -4.35 21.14 20.79
C PRO A 37 -3.40 21.06 19.58
N TRP A 38 -2.53 20.05 19.56
CA TRP A 38 -1.29 20.06 18.76
C TRP A 38 -1.25 19.00 17.66
N CYS A 39 -2.39 18.44 17.23
CA CYS A 39 -2.43 17.43 16.18
C CYS A 39 -1.85 17.95 14.84
N ALA A 40 -2.16 19.18 14.45
CA ALA A 40 -1.61 19.81 13.25
C ALA A 40 -0.17 20.33 13.45
N ASP A 41 0.19 20.71 14.68
CA ASP A 41 1.57 21.04 15.05
C ASP A 41 2.48 19.82 14.92
N PHE A 42 2.01 18.65 15.35
CA PHE A 42 2.71 17.38 15.15
C PHE A 42 3.03 17.13 13.67
N VAL A 43 2.02 17.20 12.79
CA VAL A 43 2.24 16.99 11.34
C VAL A 43 3.20 18.05 10.77
N SER A 44 3.04 19.32 11.16
CA SER A 44 3.92 20.42 10.72
C SER A 44 5.37 20.21 11.17
N ALA A 45 5.59 19.78 12.41
CA ALA A 45 6.90 19.53 12.98
C ALA A 45 7.57 18.32 12.34
N VAL A 46 6.85 17.21 12.18
CA VAL A 46 7.33 16.01 11.47
C VAL A 46 7.68 16.33 10.02
N ALA A 47 6.86 17.14 9.33
CA ALA A 47 7.17 17.58 7.98
C ALA A 47 8.47 18.39 7.93
N ARG A 48 8.66 19.33 8.87
CA ARG A 48 9.90 20.11 8.95
C ARG A 48 11.12 19.22 9.21
N GLU A 49 11.03 18.32 10.18
CA GLU A 49 12.13 17.45 10.60
C GLU A 49 12.53 16.41 9.55
N SER A 50 11.55 15.83 8.87
CA SER A 50 11.78 14.88 7.77
C SER A 50 12.27 15.53 6.47
N GLY A 51 12.37 16.87 6.42
CA GLY A 51 12.72 17.63 5.21
C GLY A 51 11.58 17.83 4.22
N ASN A 52 10.34 17.54 4.61
CA ASN A 52 9.11 17.67 3.81
C ASN A 52 8.35 18.98 4.05
N GLY A 53 8.91 19.94 4.79
CA GLY A 53 8.23 21.20 5.13
C GLY A 53 7.81 22.06 3.92
N GLY A 54 8.38 21.82 2.74
CA GLY A 54 7.95 22.49 1.50
C GLY A 54 6.68 21.90 0.85
N VAL A 55 6.28 20.69 1.24
CA VAL A 55 5.16 19.95 0.65
C VAL A 55 4.02 19.68 1.64
N PHE A 56 4.10 20.27 2.84
CA PHE A 56 3.06 20.31 3.86
C PHE A 56 2.80 21.74 4.33
N PRO A 57 1.59 22.06 4.79
CA PRO A 57 1.31 23.33 5.45
C PRO A 57 1.97 23.38 6.84
N ASN A 58 2.70 24.46 7.13
CA ASN A 58 3.12 24.76 8.50
C ASN A 58 1.99 25.51 9.23
N THR A 59 1.12 24.77 9.93
CA THR A 59 -0.07 25.34 10.58
C THR A 59 -0.47 24.57 11.84
N ALA A 60 -1.15 25.24 12.78
CA ALA A 60 -1.79 24.63 13.94
C ALA A 60 -3.26 24.25 13.69
N SER A 61 -3.80 24.51 12.49
CA SER A 61 -5.22 24.34 12.18
C SER A 61 -5.45 23.28 11.09
N CYS A 62 -6.24 22.25 11.41
CA CYS A 62 -6.68 21.22 10.46
C CYS A 62 -7.42 21.84 9.26
N GLY A 63 -8.34 22.77 9.50
CA GLY A 63 -9.05 23.48 8.41
C GLY A 63 -8.11 24.28 7.50
N THR A 64 -7.07 24.90 8.06
CA THR A 64 -6.04 25.58 7.27
C THR A 64 -5.22 24.60 6.45
N ALA A 65 -4.88 23.43 7.02
CA ALA A 65 -4.17 22.38 6.30
C ALA A 65 -4.99 21.84 5.13
N ARG A 66 -6.27 21.53 5.36
CA ARG A 66 -7.22 21.11 4.33
C ARG A 66 -7.30 22.11 3.18
N ALA A 67 -7.52 23.39 3.50
CA ALA A 67 -7.59 24.45 2.50
C ALA A 67 -6.29 24.62 1.71
N TRP A 68 -5.13 24.41 2.36
CA TRP A 68 -3.83 24.51 1.69
C TRP A 68 -3.65 23.45 0.60
N PHE A 69 -4.08 22.21 0.84
CA PHE A 69 -4.06 21.13 -0.15
C PHE A 69 -5.12 21.34 -1.25
N ASP A 70 -6.32 21.79 -0.87
CA ASP A 70 -7.41 22.06 -1.81
C ASP A 70 -7.03 23.13 -2.84
N GLN A 71 -6.46 24.25 -2.37
CA GLN A 71 -5.97 25.34 -3.23
C GLN A 71 -4.86 24.91 -4.20
N ARG A 72 -4.20 23.78 -3.94
CA ARG A 72 -3.16 23.19 -4.80
C ARG A 72 -3.70 22.09 -5.71
N GLY A 73 -4.99 21.77 -5.64
CA GLY A 73 -5.59 20.64 -6.36
C GLY A 73 -5.07 19.29 -5.86
N ARG A 74 -4.67 19.22 -4.59
CA ARG A 74 -4.05 18.05 -3.95
C ARG A 74 -4.84 17.53 -2.76
N LEU A 75 -6.13 17.87 -2.67
CA LEU A 75 -7.06 17.28 -1.72
C LEU A 75 -7.80 16.13 -2.41
N SER A 76 -7.88 14.97 -1.75
CA SER A 76 -8.64 13.81 -2.23
C SER A 76 -9.51 13.23 -1.11
N VAL A 77 -10.54 12.49 -1.48
CA VAL A 77 -11.33 11.65 -0.56
C VAL A 77 -10.82 10.20 -0.52
N TYR A 78 -9.78 9.88 -1.28
CA TYR A 78 -9.13 8.58 -1.29
C TYR A 78 -7.79 8.64 -0.53
N PRO A 79 -7.38 7.59 0.21
CA PRO A 79 -6.13 7.59 0.93
C PRO A 79 -4.91 7.55 0.03
N ALA A 80 -3.79 8.01 0.59
CA ALA A 80 -2.46 7.84 0.03
C ALA A 80 -1.43 7.65 1.15
N VAL A 81 -0.44 6.81 0.91
CA VAL A 81 0.64 6.56 1.89
C VAL A 81 1.48 7.83 2.01
N GLY A 82 1.68 8.30 3.24
CA GLY A 82 2.32 9.58 3.57
C GLY A 82 1.40 10.80 3.53
N ALA A 83 0.12 10.67 3.14
CA ALA A 83 -0.80 11.80 3.12
C ALA A 83 -1.13 12.32 4.53
N GLN A 84 -1.39 13.62 4.62
CA GLN A 84 -2.05 14.18 5.79
C GLN A 84 -3.53 13.77 5.74
N VAL A 85 -4.02 13.04 6.73
CA VAL A 85 -5.45 12.73 6.88
C VAL A 85 -6.09 13.85 7.69
N LEU A 86 -7.25 14.33 7.24
CA LEU A 86 -8.05 15.35 7.89
C LEU A 86 -9.35 14.70 8.37
N PHE A 87 -9.64 14.85 9.66
CA PHE A 87 -10.82 14.29 10.30
C PHE A 87 -11.77 15.38 10.76
N GLY A 88 -13.05 15.06 10.80
CA GLY A 88 -14.12 15.94 11.27
C GLY A 88 -15.32 15.86 10.36
N THR A 89 -16.49 15.62 10.95
CA THR A 89 -17.74 15.51 10.20
C THR A 89 -18.10 16.84 9.52
N PRO A 90 -18.95 16.84 8.47
CA PRO A 90 -19.33 18.06 7.76
C PRO A 90 -19.99 19.13 8.66
N ASP A 91 -20.65 18.70 9.73
CA ASP A 91 -21.33 19.53 10.72
C ASP A 91 -20.45 19.92 11.92
N ASN A 92 -19.16 19.54 11.91
CA ASN A 92 -18.21 19.95 12.94
C ASN A 92 -18.11 21.49 13.02
N PRO A 93 -18.04 22.09 14.23
CA PRO A 93 -17.95 23.55 14.41
C PRO A 93 -16.74 24.22 13.76
N TYR A 94 -15.67 23.47 13.46
CA TYR A 94 -14.47 23.91 12.75
C TYR A 94 -14.52 23.67 11.24
N GLY A 95 -15.66 23.16 10.73
CA GLY A 95 -15.88 22.76 9.35
C GLY A 95 -15.41 21.33 9.05
N ALA A 96 -15.77 20.84 7.86
CA ALA A 96 -15.39 19.52 7.36
C ALA A 96 -13.86 19.32 7.41
N GLY A 97 -13.40 18.22 8.01
CA GLY A 97 -11.96 17.93 8.19
C GLY A 97 -11.24 18.86 9.17
N GLY A 98 -11.98 19.66 9.96
CA GLY A 98 -11.44 20.67 10.87
C GLY A 98 -11.10 20.17 12.28
N GLU A 99 -11.36 18.92 12.62
CA GLU A 99 -11.34 18.40 14.00
C GLU A 99 -9.97 17.84 14.41
N HIS A 100 -9.40 16.97 13.59
CA HIS A 100 -8.17 16.25 13.92
C HIS A 100 -7.37 15.92 12.66
N THR A 101 -6.11 15.55 12.82
CA THR A 101 -5.24 15.19 11.69
C THR A 101 -4.14 14.22 12.10
N GLY A 102 -3.62 13.48 11.12
CA GLY A 102 -2.47 12.60 11.27
C GLY A 102 -1.86 12.23 9.92
N ILE A 103 -0.91 11.31 9.93
CA ILE A 103 -0.18 10.85 8.74
C ILE A 103 -0.64 9.44 8.40
N CYS A 104 -1.19 9.24 7.20
CA CYS A 104 -1.59 7.93 6.69
C CYS A 104 -0.34 7.08 6.43
N ILE A 105 -0.17 5.97 7.14
CA ILE A 105 0.96 5.05 6.95
C ILE A 105 0.58 3.81 6.14
N GLY A 106 -0.71 3.56 6.00
CA GLY A 106 -1.24 2.50 5.15
C GLY A 106 -2.76 2.50 5.15
N TYR A 107 -3.34 1.76 4.22
CA TYR A 107 -4.78 1.57 4.10
C TYR A 107 -5.05 0.20 3.49
N ASP A 108 -6.23 -0.35 3.76
CA ASP A 108 -6.79 -1.48 3.03
C ASP A 108 -8.22 -1.14 2.54
N ALA A 109 -8.99 -2.16 2.16
CA ALA A 109 -10.34 -1.99 1.63
C ALA A 109 -11.27 -1.22 2.60
N ASP A 110 -11.10 -1.46 3.90
CA ASP A 110 -12.03 -1.05 4.95
C ASP A 110 -11.43 0.03 5.87
N THR A 111 -10.12 0.01 6.04
CA THR A 111 -9.44 0.76 7.09
C THR A 111 -8.30 1.63 6.57
N LEU A 112 -7.98 2.67 7.33
CA LEU A 112 -6.71 3.38 7.24
C LEU A 112 -5.96 3.29 8.56
N THR A 113 -4.64 3.16 8.47
CA THR A 113 -3.71 3.21 9.60
C THR A 113 -3.01 4.57 9.60
N VAL A 114 -3.04 5.25 10.74
CA VAL A 114 -2.59 6.63 10.90
C VAL A 114 -1.69 6.77 12.11
N ILE A 115 -0.61 7.54 11.99
CA ILE A 115 0.12 8.06 13.15
C ILE A 115 -0.34 9.49 13.40
N ALA A 116 -0.86 9.76 14.59
CA ALA A 116 -1.36 11.08 14.96
C ALA A 116 -0.80 11.51 16.32
N GLY A 117 -0.53 12.80 16.44
CA GLY A 117 -0.24 13.47 17.71
C GLY A 117 -1.50 14.07 18.30
N ASN A 118 -1.46 14.42 19.59
CA ASN A 118 -2.60 14.87 20.36
C ASN A 118 -3.79 13.89 20.23
N THR A 119 -3.51 12.62 20.44
CA THR A 119 -4.50 11.54 20.47
C THR A 119 -4.20 10.60 21.64
N ASN A 120 -4.98 9.53 21.78
CA ASN A 120 -4.87 8.53 22.84
C ASN A 120 -5.33 7.13 22.33
N ASP A 121 -5.11 6.11 23.14
CA ASP A 121 -5.55 4.74 22.85
C ASP A 121 -6.95 4.41 23.41
N ASP A 122 -7.50 5.23 24.30
CA ASP A 122 -8.72 4.92 25.05
C ASP A 122 -10.00 5.59 24.52
N GLY A 123 -9.89 6.42 23.47
CA GLY A 123 -11.01 7.11 22.85
C GLY A 123 -11.43 8.41 23.57
N SER A 124 -10.60 8.92 24.48
CA SER A 124 -10.82 10.22 25.12
C SER A 124 -10.85 11.38 24.10
N PRO A 125 -11.68 12.43 24.33
CA PRO A 125 -11.69 13.63 23.50
C PRO A 125 -10.45 14.52 23.69
N GLN A 126 -9.62 14.25 24.70
CA GLN A 126 -8.35 14.95 24.93
C GLN A 126 -7.19 14.02 24.60
N GLY A 127 -6.32 14.44 23.69
CA GLY A 127 -5.10 13.72 23.36
C GLY A 127 -4.04 13.82 24.44
N ASP A 128 -3.24 12.78 24.63
CA ASP A 128 -2.16 12.74 25.62
C ASP A 128 -0.79 12.38 25.01
N GLY A 129 -0.75 12.07 23.71
CA GLY A 129 0.49 11.64 23.09
C GLY A 129 0.41 11.38 21.58
N VAL A 130 1.42 10.68 21.09
CA VAL A 130 1.53 10.21 19.70
C VAL A 130 1.25 8.71 19.65
N TYR A 131 0.26 8.32 18.86
CA TYR A 131 -0.21 6.94 18.75
C TYR A 131 -0.48 6.54 17.31
N GLN A 132 -0.44 5.23 17.08
CA GLN A 132 -0.97 4.62 15.88
C GLN A 132 -2.46 4.31 16.08
N ARG A 133 -3.29 4.76 15.14
CA ARG A 133 -4.74 4.62 15.17
C ARG A 133 -5.22 3.96 13.88
N VAL A 134 -6.25 3.13 13.98
CA VAL A 134 -6.93 2.53 12.84
C VAL A 134 -8.34 3.10 12.76
N TYR A 135 -8.73 3.57 11.58
CA TYR A 135 -10.05 4.15 11.33
C TYR A 135 -10.72 3.43 10.17
N GLN A 136 -12.05 3.38 10.16
CA GLN A 136 -12.82 2.98 8.98
C GLN A 136 -12.66 4.05 7.89
N ARG A 137 -12.00 3.73 6.77
CA ARG A 137 -11.59 4.75 5.78
C ARG A 137 -12.73 5.38 5.00
N ARG A 138 -13.91 4.74 5.00
CA ARG A 138 -15.14 5.25 4.38
C ARG A 138 -16.11 5.86 5.42
N SER A 139 -15.65 6.11 6.65
CA SER A 139 -16.44 6.77 7.69
C SER A 139 -16.65 8.25 7.38
N ALA A 140 -17.82 8.80 7.75
CA ALA A 140 -18.09 10.23 7.67
C ALA A 140 -17.15 11.11 8.51
N TYR A 141 -16.42 10.51 9.46
CA TYR A 141 -15.41 11.20 10.27
C TYR A 141 -14.08 11.39 9.51
N VAL A 142 -13.77 10.54 8.54
CA VAL A 142 -12.58 10.65 7.68
C VAL A 142 -12.96 11.53 6.50
N ASP A 143 -12.65 12.82 6.58
CA ASP A 143 -13.09 13.80 5.58
C ASP A 143 -12.26 13.73 4.31
N SER A 144 -10.94 13.87 4.44
CA SER A 144 -10.07 14.03 3.27
C SER A 144 -8.61 13.70 3.54
N TYR A 145 -7.85 13.62 2.46
CA TYR A 145 -6.43 13.33 2.40
C TYR A 145 -5.73 14.43 1.62
N GLY A 146 -4.84 15.15 2.29
CA GLY A 146 -3.92 16.09 1.68
C GLY A 146 -2.72 15.36 1.09
N TYR A 147 -2.59 15.38 -0.23
CA TYR A 147 -1.53 14.70 -0.97
C TYR A 147 -0.28 15.58 -1.03
N PRO A 148 0.84 15.21 -0.39
CA PRO A 148 2.09 15.97 -0.47
C PRO A 148 2.77 15.75 -1.82
N ASP A 149 3.48 16.77 -2.34
CA ASP A 149 4.25 16.69 -3.58
C ASP A 149 5.64 16.07 -3.40
N TYR A 150 5.65 14.83 -2.93
CA TYR A 150 6.90 14.12 -2.70
C TYR A 150 7.71 13.96 -3.99
N PRO A 151 9.05 14.09 -3.93
CA PRO A 151 9.91 14.01 -5.11
C PRO A 151 9.88 12.64 -5.80
N GLU A 152 9.65 11.57 -5.05
CA GLU A 152 9.49 10.20 -5.56
C GLU A 152 8.08 9.90 -6.10
N GLY A 153 7.14 10.84 -5.94
CA GLY A 153 5.76 10.64 -6.32
C GLY A 153 4.84 10.18 -5.18
N LEU A 154 3.65 9.70 -5.52
CA LEU A 154 2.57 9.40 -4.59
C LEU A 154 2.03 7.99 -4.80
N VAL A 155 1.82 7.24 -3.71
CA VAL A 155 1.11 5.95 -3.71
C VAL A 155 -0.30 6.18 -3.17
N CYS A 156 -1.33 6.09 -4.01
CA CYS A 156 -2.71 6.47 -3.63
C CYS A 156 -3.79 5.55 -4.19
N ALA A 157 -4.97 5.62 -3.57
CA ALA A 157 -6.18 4.93 -4.00
C ALA A 157 -7.11 5.80 -4.86
N ASP A 158 -6.69 7.00 -5.27
CA ASP A 158 -7.53 7.91 -6.06
C ASP A 158 -7.58 7.52 -7.54
N PRO A 159 -8.71 7.03 -8.07
CA PRO A 159 -8.80 6.63 -9.46
C PRO A 159 -8.63 7.81 -10.43
N ALA A 160 -8.90 9.05 -10.01
CA ALA A 160 -8.69 10.25 -10.82
C ALA A 160 -7.20 10.65 -10.93
N TRP A 161 -6.33 10.06 -10.12
CA TRP A 161 -4.87 10.24 -10.17
C TRP A 161 -4.16 9.16 -10.97
N ARG A 162 -4.87 8.11 -11.38
CA ARG A 162 -4.32 7.01 -12.18
C ARG A 162 -3.67 7.50 -13.46
N GLY A 163 -2.46 7.03 -13.73
CA GLY A 163 -1.69 7.34 -14.94
C GLY A 163 -1.04 8.74 -14.96
N ARG A 164 -1.20 9.53 -13.90
CA ARG A 164 -0.42 10.77 -13.73
C ARG A 164 1.04 10.43 -13.50
N ARG A 165 1.93 11.32 -13.95
CA ARG A 165 3.38 11.15 -13.75
C ARG A 165 3.69 11.13 -12.26
N GLY A 166 4.48 10.15 -11.82
CA GLY A 166 4.86 9.99 -10.42
C GLY A 166 3.71 9.51 -9.52
N VAL A 167 2.67 8.87 -10.07
CA VAL A 167 1.60 8.27 -9.26
C VAL A 167 1.63 6.75 -9.43
N THR A 168 1.75 6.06 -8.31
CA THR A 168 1.44 4.63 -8.17
C THR A 168 0.02 4.52 -7.63
N TYR A 169 -0.85 3.83 -8.37
CA TYR A 169 -2.25 3.65 -7.99
C TYR A 169 -2.44 2.27 -7.36
N PHE A 170 -2.92 2.24 -6.12
CA PHE A 170 -3.36 1.04 -5.41
C PHE A 170 -4.74 1.29 -4.80
N GLY A 171 -5.79 0.75 -5.41
CA GLY A 171 -7.17 1.06 -5.02
C GLY A 171 -7.54 0.54 -3.62
N GLN A 172 -7.12 -0.69 -3.31
CA GLN A 172 -7.48 -1.36 -2.06
C GLN A 172 -6.48 -1.09 -0.96
N GLU A 173 -5.21 -1.42 -1.21
CA GLU A 173 -4.24 -1.47 -0.15
C GLU A 173 -2.87 -0.96 -0.59
N ALA A 174 -2.29 -0.15 0.27
CA ALA A 174 -0.89 0.19 0.23
C ALA A 174 -0.36 0.47 1.64
N GLY A 175 0.93 0.21 1.84
CA GLY A 175 1.66 0.51 3.06
C GLY A 175 2.99 1.19 2.81
N VAL A 176 3.82 1.29 3.85
CA VAL A 176 5.16 1.91 3.76
C VAL A 176 6.07 1.16 2.77
N ASP A 177 5.91 -0.16 2.67
CA ASP A 177 6.72 -1.01 1.80
C ASP A 177 6.44 -0.80 0.30
N ASP A 178 5.31 -0.20 -0.03
CA ASP A 178 4.93 0.19 -1.39
C ASP A 178 5.58 1.47 -1.89
N LEU A 179 6.18 2.23 -0.98
CA LEU A 179 6.81 3.50 -1.36
C LEU A 179 8.02 3.24 -2.25
N PRO A 180 8.17 4.00 -3.36
CA PRO A 180 9.34 3.90 -4.22
C PRO A 180 10.64 4.03 -3.43
N ALA A 181 11.66 3.25 -3.80
CA ALA A 181 12.97 3.33 -3.18
C ALA A 181 13.56 4.76 -3.32
N ALA A 182 14.18 5.26 -2.25
CA ALA A 182 14.77 6.59 -2.21
C ALA A 182 15.80 6.77 -3.35
N GLY A 183 15.56 7.73 -4.24
CA GLY A 183 16.48 8.08 -5.34
C GLY A 183 15.95 7.84 -6.76
N PHE A 184 14.72 7.34 -6.94
CA PHE A 184 14.10 7.22 -8.26
C PHE A 184 13.28 8.46 -8.65
N THR A 185 13.85 9.34 -9.47
CA THR A 185 13.06 10.27 -10.30
C THR A 185 12.56 9.53 -11.54
N ILE A 186 11.24 9.45 -11.74
CA ILE A 186 10.66 8.85 -12.96
C ILE A 186 10.38 9.94 -14.01
N PRO A 187 11.02 9.88 -15.20
CA PRO A 187 10.58 10.60 -16.38
C PRO A 187 9.57 9.76 -17.20
N GLY A 188 8.47 10.39 -17.61
CA GLY A 188 7.84 10.20 -18.93
C GLY A 188 7.20 8.85 -19.27
N GLN A 189 5.88 8.78 -19.12
CA GLN A 189 4.91 8.02 -19.94
C GLN A 189 5.34 6.64 -20.48
N GLY A 190 5.20 5.64 -19.62
CA GLY A 190 4.69 4.31 -19.93
C GLY A 190 3.94 3.85 -18.67
N ARG A 191 2.93 2.97 -18.76
CA ARG A 191 2.48 2.25 -17.55
C ARG A 191 3.67 1.43 -17.09
N HIS A 192 4.47 1.96 -16.18
CA HIS A 192 5.60 1.24 -15.62
C HIS A 192 5.06 0.20 -14.64
N PRO A 193 5.64 -1.01 -14.63
CA PRO A 193 5.24 -2.02 -13.67
C PRO A 193 5.49 -1.54 -12.24
N VAL A 194 4.58 -1.88 -11.33
CA VAL A 194 4.77 -1.67 -9.90
C VAL A 194 5.82 -2.65 -9.39
N VAL A 195 6.69 -2.23 -8.48
CA VAL A 195 7.73 -3.11 -7.92
C VAL A 195 7.34 -3.45 -6.49
N ILE A 196 7.06 -4.73 -6.25
CA ILE A 196 6.68 -5.27 -4.94
C ILE A 196 7.71 -6.32 -4.57
N ASP A 197 8.35 -6.17 -3.40
CA ASP A 197 9.45 -7.02 -2.95
C ASP A 197 10.58 -7.20 -3.99
N GLY A 198 10.91 -6.11 -4.69
CA GLY A 198 11.94 -6.10 -5.72
C GLY A 198 11.54 -6.78 -7.05
N ARG A 199 10.27 -7.19 -7.19
CA ARG A 199 9.74 -7.85 -8.39
C ARG A 199 8.73 -6.96 -9.12
N PRO A 200 8.86 -6.77 -10.46
CA PRO A 200 7.94 -5.95 -11.22
C PRO A 200 6.62 -6.69 -11.53
N TYR A 201 5.49 -6.00 -11.43
CA TYR A 201 4.14 -6.50 -11.76
C TYR A 201 3.36 -5.45 -12.56
N GLY A 202 2.43 -5.88 -13.41
CA GLY A 202 1.67 -4.98 -14.29
C GLY A 202 2.29 -4.80 -15.68
N PRO A 203 1.63 -4.04 -16.58
CA PRO A 203 2.09 -3.84 -17.95
C PRO A 203 3.57 -3.43 -18.03
N GLY A 204 4.34 -4.10 -18.88
CA GLY A 204 5.78 -3.88 -19.02
C GLY A 204 6.65 -4.61 -18.00
N ALA A 205 6.07 -5.33 -17.02
CA ALA A 205 6.83 -6.26 -16.18
C ALA A 205 7.29 -7.48 -17.00
N SER A 206 8.45 -8.01 -16.63
CA SER A 206 8.97 -9.28 -17.12
C SER A 206 9.73 -9.98 -16.00
N GLY A 207 9.58 -11.29 -15.88
CA GLY A 207 10.34 -12.11 -14.93
C GLY A 207 9.71 -13.47 -14.62
N PRO A 208 10.51 -14.43 -14.11
CA PRO A 208 10.06 -15.80 -13.84
C PRO A 208 8.98 -15.88 -12.75
N HIS A 209 8.92 -14.90 -11.84
CA HIS A 209 7.89 -14.82 -10.80
C HIS A 209 6.47 -14.67 -11.37
N LEU A 210 6.32 -14.14 -12.60
CA LEU A 210 5.00 -14.02 -13.25
C LEU A 210 4.41 -15.38 -13.62
N ALA A 211 5.23 -16.39 -13.90
CA ALA A 211 4.76 -17.76 -14.10
C ALA A 211 4.11 -18.29 -12.82
N THR A 212 4.75 -18.07 -11.67
CA THR A 212 4.16 -18.43 -10.37
C THR A 212 2.85 -17.70 -10.13
N LEU A 213 2.83 -16.38 -10.35
CA LEU A 213 1.64 -15.57 -10.17
C LEU A 213 0.45 -16.13 -10.94
N ARG A 214 0.65 -16.49 -12.21
CA ARG A 214 -0.39 -17.08 -13.06
C ARG A 214 -0.92 -18.37 -12.49
N VAL A 215 -0.06 -19.26 -11.99
CA VAL A 215 -0.51 -20.51 -11.37
C VAL A 215 -1.33 -20.24 -10.11
N MET A 216 -0.90 -19.32 -9.25
CA MET A 216 -1.66 -18.96 -8.05
C MET A 216 -3.02 -18.35 -8.39
N LEU A 217 -3.08 -17.44 -9.37
CA LEU A 217 -4.35 -16.88 -9.86
C LEU A 217 -5.25 -17.96 -10.48
N ALA A 218 -4.68 -18.93 -11.18
CA ALA A 218 -5.42 -20.06 -11.73
C ALA A 218 -6.02 -20.93 -10.63
N ALA A 219 -5.25 -21.23 -9.58
CA ALA A 219 -5.69 -21.96 -8.41
C ALA A 219 -6.80 -21.21 -7.63
N ALA A 220 -6.74 -19.88 -7.61
CA ALA A 220 -7.81 -19.03 -7.10
C ALA A 220 -9.06 -18.98 -8.00
N GLY A 221 -9.10 -19.74 -9.10
CA GLY A 221 -10.22 -19.74 -10.06
C GLY A 221 -10.29 -18.47 -10.91
N CYS A 222 -9.23 -17.68 -10.95
CA CYS A 222 -9.20 -16.36 -11.56
C CYS A 222 -8.63 -16.34 -12.99
N SER A 223 -8.28 -17.51 -13.56
CA SER A 223 -7.83 -17.62 -14.96
C SER A 223 -8.84 -17.09 -15.98
N THR A 224 -8.34 -16.54 -17.10
CA THR A 224 -9.19 -16.21 -18.26
C THR A 224 -9.76 -17.46 -18.96
N PRO A 225 -10.97 -17.39 -19.60
CA PRO A 225 -11.65 -18.54 -20.20
C PRO A 225 -10.93 -19.13 -21.41
N THR A 226 -10.00 -18.39 -22.02
CA THR A 226 -9.19 -18.85 -23.16
C THR A 226 -8.11 -19.85 -22.77
N GLY A 227 -8.03 -20.26 -21.51
CA GLY A 227 -6.98 -21.14 -21.00
C GLY A 227 -5.64 -20.42 -20.97
N THR A 228 -4.73 -20.88 -20.12
CA THR A 228 -3.30 -20.59 -20.28
C THR A 228 -2.92 -20.97 -21.71
N PRO A 229 -2.46 -20.02 -22.57
CA PRO A 229 -1.71 -20.44 -23.75
C PRO A 229 -0.54 -21.30 -23.26
N ALA A 230 -0.06 -22.22 -24.09
CA ALA A 230 1.25 -22.83 -23.88
C ALA A 230 2.24 -21.71 -23.55
N ASP A 231 2.73 -21.71 -22.31
CA ASP A 231 3.60 -20.73 -21.65
C ASP A 231 3.66 -19.34 -22.32
N PRO A 232 2.92 -18.32 -21.84
CA PRO A 232 2.96 -16.97 -22.43
C PRO A 232 4.33 -16.26 -22.31
N GLY A 233 5.33 -16.91 -21.71
CA GLY A 233 6.68 -16.36 -21.56
C GLY A 233 6.80 -15.44 -20.35
N PRO A 234 7.97 -14.82 -20.13
CA PRO A 234 8.25 -14.09 -18.89
C PRO A 234 7.52 -12.75 -18.78
N ASP A 235 6.85 -12.27 -19.83
CA ASP A 235 6.31 -10.92 -19.93
C ASP A 235 4.86 -10.83 -19.43
N TRP A 236 4.52 -9.74 -18.73
CA TRP A 236 3.16 -9.46 -18.30
C TRP A 236 2.21 -9.19 -19.48
N THR A 237 1.07 -9.85 -19.48
CA THR A 237 0.07 -9.82 -20.55
C THR A 237 -1.24 -9.16 -20.11
N ALA A 238 -2.12 -8.90 -21.09
CA ALA A 238 -3.49 -8.50 -20.80
C ALA A 238 -4.26 -9.59 -20.02
N ALA A 239 -3.92 -10.87 -20.23
CA ALA A 239 -4.52 -11.98 -19.49
C ALA A 239 -4.10 -11.99 -18.01
N ASP A 240 -2.87 -11.58 -17.70
CA ASP A 240 -2.41 -11.41 -16.31
C ASP A 240 -3.17 -10.29 -15.62
N THR A 241 -3.34 -9.17 -16.32
CA THR A 241 -4.14 -8.03 -15.84
C THR A 241 -5.58 -8.45 -15.53
N GLU A 242 -6.23 -9.18 -16.45
CA GLU A 242 -7.60 -9.65 -16.25
C GLU A 242 -7.70 -10.73 -15.16
N SER A 243 -6.72 -11.63 -15.07
CA SER A 243 -6.71 -12.68 -14.04
C SER A 243 -6.52 -12.07 -12.65
N PHE A 244 -5.63 -11.09 -12.52
CA PHE A 244 -5.47 -10.38 -11.25
C PHE A 244 -6.71 -9.52 -10.94
N ARG A 245 -7.35 -8.91 -11.94
CA ARG A 245 -8.63 -8.21 -11.77
C ARG A 245 -9.72 -9.15 -11.22
N ARG A 246 -9.78 -10.40 -11.68
CA ARG A 246 -10.73 -11.39 -11.14
C ARG A 246 -10.41 -11.77 -9.71
N TYR A 247 -9.13 -11.87 -9.37
CA TYR A 247 -8.71 -12.10 -7.99
C TYR A 247 -9.08 -10.92 -7.08
N GLN A 248 -8.89 -9.69 -7.57
CA GLN A 248 -9.39 -8.49 -6.91
C GLN A 248 -10.91 -8.54 -6.71
N LEU A 249 -11.70 -8.88 -7.74
CA LEU A 249 -13.15 -9.05 -7.59
C LEU A 249 -13.51 -10.17 -6.59
N LEU A 250 -12.72 -11.25 -6.51
CA LEU A 250 -12.89 -12.34 -5.55
C LEU A 250 -12.66 -11.87 -4.10
N LEU A 251 -11.69 -10.98 -3.90
CA LEU A 251 -11.42 -10.33 -2.60
C LEU A 251 -12.50 -9.31 -2.20
N GLY A 252 -13.43 -8.99 -3.11
CA GLY A 252 -14.53 -8.03 -2.88
C GLY A 252 -14.30 -6.66 -3.53
N ASP A 253 -13.22 -6.48 -4.29
CA ASP A 253 -12.95 -5.23 -5.00
C ASP A 253 -14.05 -4.96 -6.03
N SER A 254 -14.31 -3.69 -6.32
CA SER A 254 -15.32 -3.33 -7.32
C SER A 254 -14.94 -2.10 -8.13
N GLY A 255 -15.56 -1.98 -9.31
CA GLY A 255 -15.41 -0.80 -10.16
C GLY A 255 -13.94 -0.51 -10.54
N PRO A 256 -13.46 0.72 -10.34
CA PRO A 256 -12.07 1.12 -10.63
C PRO A 256 -11.02 0.47 -9.74
N GLU A 257 -11.38 -0.06 -8.58
CA GLU A 257 -10.43 -0.60 -7.59
C GLU A 257 -9.90 -1.99 -8.02
N ALA A 258 -10.70 -2.77 -8.76
CA ALA A 258 -10.30 -4.05 -9.36
C ALA A 258 -9.52 -3.84 -10.66
N ASP A 259 -8.41 -3.12 -10.61
CA ASP A 259 -7.77 -2.54 -11.79
C ASP A 259 -6.83 -3.48 -12.56
N GLY A 260 -6.62 -4.69 -12.04
CA GLY A 260 -5.77 -5.75 -12.57
C GLY A 260 -4.29 -5.63 -12.20
N ILE A 261 -3.92 -4.69 -11.33
CA ILE A 261 -2.55 -4.50 -10.87
C ILE A 261 -2.46 -4.91 -9.39
N PRO A 262 -1.56 -5.83 -9.02
CA PRO A 262 -1.42 -6.25 -7.63
C PRO A 262 -0.95 -5.13 -6.70
N GLY A 263 -1.54 -5.08 -5.49
CA GLY A 263 -0.88 -4.51 -4.30
C GLY A 263 -0.21 -5.60 -3.42
N PRO A 264 0.69 -5.25 -2.48
CA PRO A 264 1.47 -6.25 -1.74
C PRO A 264 0.66 -7.19 -0.89
N ARG A 265 -0.38 -6.72 -0.18
CA ARG A 265 -1.24 -7.63 0.60
C ARG A 265 -2.05 -8.55 -0.29
N GLN A 266 -2.51 -8.09 -1.45
CA GLN A 266 -3.19 -8.97 -2.42
C GLN A 266 -2.22 -10.06 -2.90
N LEU A 267 -0.96 -9.72 -3.18
CA LEU A 267 0.07 -10.72 -3.50
C LEU A 267 0.38 -11.63 -2.32
N HIS A 268 0.53 -11.08 -1.11
CA HIS A 268 0.83 -11.84 0.10
C HIS A 268 -0.30 -12.81 0.46
N ASP A 269 -1.56 -12.37 0.35
CA ASP A 269 -2.73 -13.20 0.56
C ASP A 269 -2.80 -14.30 -0.49
N LEU A 270 -2.57 -13.97 -1.77
CA LEU A 270 -2.51 -14.94 -2.86
C LEU A 270 -1.39 -15.98 -2.62
N GLU A 271 -0.20 -15.54 -2.20
CA GLU A 271 0.93 -16.40 -1.87
C GLU A 271 0.70 -17.24 -0.61
N ARG A 272 0.03 -16.70 0.41
CA ARG A 272 -0.33 -17.45 1.61
C ARG A 272 -1.31 -18.57 1.29
N ASP A 273 -2.32 -18.25 0.47
CA ASP A 273 -3.44 -19.14 0.22
C ASP A 273 -3.10 -20.17 -0.87
N TYR A 274 -2.33 -19.76 -1.88
CA TYR A 274 -2.04 -20.55 -3.10
C TYR A 274 -0.54 -20.71 -3.40
N GLY A 275 0.34 -19.90 -2.81
CA GLY A 275 1.80 -19.92 -3.00
C GLY A 275 2.52 -21.15 -2.43
N GLY A 276 1.78 -22.11 -1.88
CA GLY A 276 2.19 -23.50 -1.85
C GLY A 276 3.01 -23.97 -0.65
N ARG A 277 2.90 -25.28 -0.39
CA ARG A 277 3.65 -26.00 0.63
C ARG A 277 5.04 -26.35 0.09
N ARG A 278 6.09 -26.20 0.89
CA ARG A 278 7.42 -26.71 0.51
C ARG A 278 7.45 -28.23 0.62
N TYR A 279 7.95 -28.89 -0.41
CA TYR A 279 8.15 -30.34 -0.46
C TYR A 279 9.59 -30.63 -0.81
N THR A 280 10.24 -31.50 -0.03
CA THR A 280 11.60 -31.95 -0.32
C THR A 280 11.51 -33.24 -1.12
N VAL A 281 12.01 -33.20 -2.36
CA VAL A 281 12.07 -34.34 -3.28
C VAL A 281 12.72 -35.54 -2.58
N GLN A 282 12.01 -36.65 -2.58
CA GLN A 282 12.46 -37.95 -2.10
C GLN A 282 12.99 -38.81 -3.26
N PRO A 283 13.84 -39.81 -2.96
CA PRO A 283 14.27 -40.77 -3.98
C PRO A 283 13.07 -41.46 -4.65
N GLY A 284 12.98 -41.32 -5.97
CA GLY A 284 11.91 -41.93 -6.80
C GLY A 284 10.80 -40.98 -7.21
N ASP A 285 10.81 -39.74 -6.72
CA ASP A 285 9.82 -38.74 -7.14
C ASP A 285 10.02 -38.31 -8.59
N THR A 286 8.89 -37.95 -9.21
CA THR A 286 8.84 -37.35 -10.55
C THR A 286 7.83 -36.21 -10.53
N LEU A 287 8.01 -35.21 -11.41
CA LEU A 287 7.04 -34.10 -11.52
C LEU A 287 5.61 -34.60 -11.78
N PRO A 288 5.35 -35.57 -12.70
CA PRO A 288 4.00 -36.15 -12.86
C PRO A 288 3.49 -36.87 -11.62
N GLY A 289 4.36 -37.60 -10.90
CA GLY A 289 3.99 -38.32 -9.68
C GLY A 289 3.56 -37.39 -8.56
N LEU A 290 4.38 -36.36 -8.28
CA LEU A 290 4.07 -35.34 -7.29
C LEU A 290 2.87 -34.50 -7.70
N ALA A 291 2.72 -34.20 -9.00
CA ALA A 291 1.55 -33.49 -9.50
C ALA A 291 0.24 -34.24 -9.20
N ALA A 292 0.22 -35.55 -9.42
CA ALA A 292 -0.93 -36.38 -9.08
C ALA A 292 -1.18 -36.44 -7.56
N GLU A 293 -0.11 -36.56 -6.76
CA GLU A 293 -0.20 -36.58 -5.28
C GLU A 293 -0.80 -35.28 -4.73
N PHE A 294 -0.40 -34.14 -5.27
CA PHE A 294 -0.80 -32.82 -4.80
C PHE A 294 -1.98 -32.21 -5.55
N ASN A 295 -2.67 -33.00 -6.37
CA ASN A 295 -3.84 -32.56 -7.13
C ASN A 295 -3.55 -31.32 -8.01
N THR A 296 -2.39 -31.31 -8.66
CA THR A 296 -1.95 -30.28 -9.61
C THR A 296 -1.52 -30.94 -10.94
N THR A 297 -0.87 -30.22 -11.85
CA THR A 297 -0.31 -30.77 -13.09
C THR A 297 1.21 -30.66 -13.10
N ALA A 298 1.89 -31.54 -13.85
CA ALA A 298 3.35 -31.48 -14.00
C ALA A 298 3.79 -30.13 -14.57
N ASP A 299 3.02 -29.57 -15.51
CA ASP A 299 3.27 -28.25 -16.09
C ASP A 299 3.20 -27.13 -15.06
N LEU A 300 2.16 -27.10 -14.22
CA LEU A 300 2.00 -26.10 -13.18
C LEU A 300 3.07 -26.25 -12.09
N LEU A 301 3.40 -27.48 -11.71
CA LEU A 301 4.43 -27.76 -10.72
C LEU A 301 5.82 -27.39 -11.24
N ALA A 302 6.12 -27.65 -12.51
CA ALA A 302 7.37 -27.27 -13.14
C ALA A 302 7.50 -25.74 -13.23
N GLN A 303 6.46 -25.06 -13.73
CA GLN A 303 6.42 -23.59 -13.81
C GLN A 303 6.59 -22.92 -12.44
N ALA A 304 5.96 -23.47 -11.39
CA ALA A 304 6.07 -22.93 -10.02
C ALA A 304 7.49 -23.01 -9.43
N ASN A 305 8.35 -23.84 -10.03
CA ASN A 305 9.68 -24.18 -9.55
C ASN A 305 10.79 -23.87 -10.56
N GLU A 306 10.47 -23.16 -11.64
CA GLU A 306 11.43 -22.81 -12.70
C GLU A 306 12.08 -24.06 -13.35
N LEU A 307 11.29 -25.13 -13.50
CA LEU A 307 11.69 -26.39 -14.13
C LEU A 307 10.93 -26.60 -15.45
N THR A 308 11.40 -27.55 -16.26
CA THR A 308 10.62 -28.11 -17.38
C THR A 308 9.74 -29.29 -16.93
N PRO A 309 8.58 -29.54 -17.57
CA PRO A 309 7.66 -30.62 -17.14
C PRO A 309 8.27 -32.02 -17.15
N ASP A 310 9.28 -32.24 -18.00
CA ASP A 310 10.01 -33.51 -18.15
C ASP A 310 11.35 -33.51 -17.38
N GLU A 311 11.63 -32.49 -16.58
CA GLU A 311 12.90 -32.37 -15.89
C GLU A 311 13.04 -33.42 -14.77
N PRO A 312 14.14 -34.18 -14.73
CA PRO A 312 14.38 -35.12 -13.64
C PRO A 312 14.63 -34.37 -12.33
N LEU A 313 13.94 -34.79 -11.27
CA LEU A 313 14.08 -34.20 -9.94
C LEU A 313 15.28 -34.81 -9.19
N THR A 314 16.01 -33.96 -8.46
CA THR A 314 17.13 -34.42 -7.62
C THR A 314 16.65 -34.62 -6.18
N PRO A 315 16.87 -35.79 -5.55
CA PRO A 315 16.55 -35.98 -4.13
C PRO A 315 17.21 -34.91 -3.25
N GLY A 316 16.42 -34.32 -2.35
CA GLY A 316 16.83 -33.17 -1.53
C GLY A 316 16.51 -31.80 -2.14
N GLN A 317 16.14 -31.72 -3.43
CA GLN A 317 15.61 -30.51 -4.06
C GLN A 317 14.32 -30.08 -3.35
N VAL A 318 14.16 -28.78 -3.09
CA VAL A 318 12.93 -28.25 -2.47
C VAL A 318 12.04 -27.67 -3.56
N LEU A 319 10.85 -28.24 -3.70
CA LEU A 319 9.79 -27.75 -4.58
C LEU A 319 8.76 -26.97 -3.78
N ARG A 320 8.21 -25.94 -4.42
CA ARG A 320 7.02 -25.23 -4.04
C ARG A 320 5.82 -25.91 -4.69
N ILE A 321 4.99 -26.54 -3.87
CA ILE A 321 3.76 -27.20 -4.27
C ILE A 321 2.62 -26.21 -4.08
N LEU A 322 2.23 -25.51 -5.14
CA LEU A 322 1.09 -24.59 -5.10
C LEU A 322 -0.19 -25.33 -4.70
N ARG A 323 -1.03 -24.68 -3.89
CA ARG A 323 -2.29 -25.25 -3.36
C ARG A 323 -3.46 -25.00 -4.28
#